data_AF-A0A540K808-F1
#
_entry.id   AF-A0A540K808-F1
#
_cell.length_a   1.000
_cell.length_b   1.000
_cell.length_c   1.000
_cell.angle_alpha   90.00
_cell.angle_beta   90.00
_cell.angle_gamma   90.00
#
_symmetry.space_group_name_H-M   'P 1'
#
loop_
_entity.id
_entity.type
_entity.pdbx_description
1 polymer ?
#
loop_
_entity_poly.entity_id
_entity_poly.type
_entity_poly.pdbx_seq_one_letter_code
_entity_poly.pdbx_strand_id
1 'polypeptide(L)' 'MASSTLSVSLMLLIPMSLLSFVVAASSAADLNQDFEITWGDGRAKLLNNGELLTPSLDKASGSGFGVNV' A
#
# COMPACT_ATOMS: atom_id res chain seq x y z
N MET A 1 -37.33 22.28 -18.78
CA MET A 1 -35.89 22.59 -18.63
C MET A 1 -35.34 22.20 -17.26
N ALA A 2 -36.06 22.43 -16.15
CA ALA A 2 -35.62 22.02 -14.81
C ALA A 2 -35.59 20.48 -14.59
N SER A 3 -36.60 19.75 -15.06
CA SER A 3 -36.64 18.28 -14.91
C SER A 3 -35.52 17.56 -15.69
N SER A 4 -35.23 18.03 -16.91
CA SER A 4 -34.15 17.52 -17.75
C SER A 4 -32.75 17.80 -17.18
N THR A 5 -32.56 18.93 -16.50
CA THR A 5 -31.28 19.26 -15.86
C THR A 5 -31.03 18.44 -14.58
N LEU A 6 -32.08 18.13 -13.80
CA LEU A 6 -31.99 17.21 -12.66
C LEU A 6 -31.60 15.80 -13.09
N SER A 7 -32.18 15.29 -14.19
CA SER A 7 -31.85 13.97 -14.73
C SER A 7 -30.38 13.89 -15.19
N VAL A 8 -29.87 14.92 -15.87
CA VAL A 8 -28.47 14.99 -16.31
C VAL A 8 -27.51 15.11 -15.12
N SER A 9 -27.86 15.90 -14.11
CA SER A 9 -27.06 16.04 -12.89
C SER A 9 -26.94 14.73 -12.11
N LEU A 10 -28.05 13.99 -11.97
CA LEU A 10 -28.07 12.69 -11.30
C LEU A 10 -27.25 11.63 -12.05
N MET A 11 -27.27 11.67 -13.40
CA MET A 11 -26.45 10.80 -14.24
C MET A 11 -24.95 11.05 -14.08
N LEU A 12 -24.53 12.28 -13.73
CA LEU A 12 -23.13 12.63 -13.52
C LEU A 12 -22.64 12.35 -12.08
N LEU A 13 -23.52 12.52 -11.08
CA LEU A 13 -23.19 12.39 -9.66
C LEU A 13 -22.91 10.94 -9.22
N ILE A 14 -23.67 9.98 -9.75
CA ILE A 14 -23.53 8.56 -9.41
C ILE A 14 -22.17 7.97 -9.82
N PRO A 15 -21.67 8.14 -11.07
CA PRO A 15 -20.34 7.63 -11.42
C PRO A 15 -19.22 8.37 -10.67
N MET A 16 -19.39 9.66 -10.41
CA MET A 16 -18.39 10.46 -9.69
C MET A 16 -18.22 10.01 -8.23
N SER A 17 -19.30 9.63 -7.56
CA SER A 17 -19.23 9.10 -6.19
C SER A 17 -18.59 7.72 -6.15
N LEU A 18 -18.87 6.86 -7.12
CA LEU A 18 -18.25 5.52 -7.22
C LEU A 18 -16.74 5.59 -7.48
N LEU A 19 -16.26 6.56 -8.27
CA LEU A 19 -14.83 6.74 -8.52
C LEU A 19 -14.04 7.15 -7.26
N SER A 20 -14.67 7.89 -6.33
CA SER A 20 -13.99 8.33 -5.10
C SER A 20 -13.60 7.17 -4.16
N PHE A 21 -14.37 6.07 -4.16
CA PHE A 21 -14.08 4.90 -3.33
C PHE A 21 -12.89 4.08 -3.84
N VAL A 22 -12.59 4.14 -5.13
CA VAL A 22 -11.52 3.34 -5.75
C VAL A 22 -10.12 3.85 -5.35
N VAL A 23 -9.97 5.15 -5.10
CA VAL A 23 -8.67 5.76 -4.81
C VAL A 23 -8.10 5.29 -3.46
N ALA A 24 -8.95 5.05 -2.46
CA ALA A 24 -8.53 4.60 -1.13
C ALA A 24 -8.00 3.15 -1.09
N ALA A 25 -8.30 2.34 -2.11
CA ALA A 25 -7.83 0.95 -2.18
C ALA A 25 -6.44 0.80 -2.82
N SER A 26 -5.83 1.89 -3.29
CA SER A 26 -4.59 1.89 -4.08
C SER A 26 -3.34 2.34 -3.32
N SER A 27 -3.36 2.35 -1.98
CA SER A 27 -2.14 2.52 -1.19
C SER A 27 -1.39 1.19 -1.15
N ALA A 28 -0.47 0.97 -2.09
CA ALA A 28 0.56 -0.06 -1.93
C ALA A 28 1.41 0.32 -0.71
N ALA A 29 1.52 -0.58 0.27
CA ALA A 29 2.33 -0.33 1.45
C ALA A 29 3.82 -0.42 1.07
N ASP A 30 4.56 0.66 1.27
CA ASP A 30 6.02 0.68 1.09
C ASP A 30 6.69 0.48 2.45
N LEU A 31 7.10 -0.76 2.74
CA LEU A 31 7.76 -1.13 3.99
C LEU A 31 9.10 -0.41 4.18
N ASN A 32 9.69 0.25 3.16
CA ASN A 32 10.88 1.08 3.37
C ASN A 32 10.58 2.30 4.25
N GLN A 33 9.34 2.80 4.25
CA GLN A 33 8.94 3.94 5.08
C GLN A 33 8.76 3.53 6.54
N ASP A 34 8.33 2.28 6.78
CA ASP A 34 7.93 1.81 8.11
C ASP A 34 8.95 0.88 8.77
N PHE A 35 9.83 0.23 8.00
CA PHE A 35 10.72 -0.82 8.49
C PHE A 35 12.16 -0.72 7.95
N GLU A 36 13.12 -0.94 8.84
CA GLU A 36 14.54 -1.06 8.52
C GLU A 36 15.09 -2.42 8.98
N ILE A 37 16.03 -2.98 8.23
CA ILE A 37 16.73 -4.21 8.61
C ILE A 37 17.76 -3.87 9.69
N THR A 38 17.57 -4.39 10.90
CA THR A 38 18.44 -4.06 12.05
C THR A 38 19.66 -4.96 12.13
N TRP A 39 19.54 -6.23 11.71
CA TRP A 39 20.65 -7.18 11.63
C TRP A 39 20.26 -8.38 10.76
N GLY A 40 21.25 -9.12 10.26
CA GLY A 40 21.00 -10.31 9.45
C GLY A 40 22.00 -10.60 8.34
N ASP A 41 23.03 -9.78 8.14
CA ASP A 41 24.13 -10.03 7.17
C ASP A 41 23.63 -10.45 5.76
N GLY A 42 22.60 -9.74 5.26
CA GLY A 42 21.97 -10.04 3.97
C GLY A 42 20.86 -11.12 3.99
N ARG A 43 20.56 -11.71 5.15
CA ARG A 43 19.47 -12.69 5.34
C ARG A 43 18.09 -12.07 5.46
N ALA A 44 17.99 -10.77 5.75
CA ALA A 44 16.76 -10.00 5.55
C ALA A 44 16.92 -9.12 4.31
N LYS A 45 15.87 -9.07 3.48
CA LYS A 45 15.83 -8.24 2.27
C LYS A 45 14.44 -7.62 2.10
N LEU A 46 14.40 -6.34 1.72
CA LEU A 46 13.22 -5.75 1.11
C LEU A 46 13.29 -5.96 -0.41
N LEU A 47 12.19 -6.45 -0.96
CA LEU A 47 11.99 -6.76 -2.36
C LEU A 47 10.77 -5.99 -2.87
N ASN A 48 10.58 -5.97 -4.19
CA ASN A 48 9.47 -5.27 -4.84
C ASN A 48 9.32 -3.80 -4.37
N ASN A 49 10.44 -3.07 -4.36
CA ASN A 49 10.46 -1.66 -3.98
C ASN A 49 9.89 -1.36 -2.58
N GLY A 50 10.05 -2.32 -1.65
CA GLY A 50 9.57 -2.20 -0.27
C GLY A 50 8.24 -2.87 0.00
N GLU A 51 7.60 -3.50 -0.98
CA GLU A 51 6.32 -4.16 -0.73
C GLU A 51 6.47 -5.54 -0.04
N LEU A 52 7.66 -6.15 -0.07
CA LEU A 52 7.89 -7.49 0.46
C LEU A 52 9.17 -7.58 1.32
N LEU A 53 9.02 -7.96 2.58
CA LEU A 53 10.13 -8.26 3.49
C LEU A 53 10.35 -9.77 3.60
N THR A 54 11.55 -10.25 3.27
CA THR A 54 11.92 -11.68 3.33
C THR A 54 13.07 -11.90 4.31
N PRO A 55 12.80 -12.40 5.53
CA PRO A 55 13.83 -12.81 6.48
C PRO A 55 14.17 -14.30 6.30
N SER A 56 15.45 -14.62 6.46
CA SER A 56 15.98 -15.98 6.40
C SER A 56 16.59 -16.37 7.74
N LEU A 57 16.39 -17.62 8.13
CA LEU A 57 16.93 -18.24 9.33
C LEU A 57 17.58 -19.56 8.95
N ASP A 58 18.83 -19.74 9.35
CA ASP A 58 19.54 -21.00 9.22
C ASP A 58 20.24 -21.36 10.54
N LYS A 59 20.85 -22.55 10.58
CA LYS A 59 21.42 -23.10 11.83
C LYS A 59 22.50 -22.23 12.45
N ALA A 60 23.14 -21.37 11.67
CA ALA A 60 24.20 -20.48 12.13
C ALA A 60 23.66 -19.14 12.66
N SER A 61 22.57 -18.59 12.10
CA SER A 61 22.01 -17.29 12.48
C SER A 61 20.67 -16.96 11.82
N GLY A 62 20.01 -15.92 12.33
CA GLY A 62 18.77 -15.35 11.79
C GLY A 62 18.91 -13.94 11.22
N SER A 63 17.78 -13.24 11.11
CA SER A 63 17.70 -11.84 10.72
C SER A 63 16.55 -11.13 11.46
N GLY A 64 16.67 -9.82 11.63
CA GLY A 64 15.70 -8.98 12.33
C GLY A 64 15.45 -7.66 11.61
N PHE A 65 14.26 -7.11 11.84
CA PHE A 65 13.83 -5.82 11.34
C PHE A 65 13.17 -5.04 12.48
N GLY A 66 13.30 -3.72 12.43
CA GLY A 66 12.73 -2.78 13.39
C GLY A 66 11.80 -1.81 12.68
N VAL A 67 10.86 -1.27 13.44
CA VAL A 67 10.03 -0.15 12.96
C VAL A 67 10.85 1.14 12.97
N ASN A 68 10.74 1.94 11.91
CA ASN A 68 11.31 3.28 11.88
C ASN A 68 10.36 4.21 12.67
N VAL A 69 10.87 4.86 13.72
CA VAL A 69 10.11 5.78 14.61
C VAL A 69 10.61 7.20 14.49
#